data_AF-C9Z732-F1
#
_entry.id   AF-C9Z732-F1
#
_cell.length_a   1.000
_cell.length_b   1.000
_cell.length_c   1.000
_cell.angle_alpha   90.00
_cell.angle_beta   90.00
_cell.angle_gamma   90.00
#
_symmetry.space_group_name_H-M   'P 1'
#
loop_
_entity.id
_entity.type
_entity.pdbx_description
1 polymer ?
#
loop_
_entity_poly.entity_id
_entity_poly.type
_entity_poly.pdbx_seq_one_letter_code
_entity_poly.pdbx_strand_id
1 'polypeptide(L)'
;MTYLGLEKVDAHESAVVERMRSIGVAVETAVEVPRPGRATQEEANLLGISVGELLTRIERTYYDSDGRPVETADIAVPDVRWEIAYEIPID
;
A
#
# COMPACT_ATOMS: atom_id res chain seq x y z
N MET A 1 26.28 1.47 -12.26
CA MET A 1 24.96 2.13 -12.40
C MET A 1 24.44 2.30 -10.99
N THR A 2 24.69 3.47 -10.41
CA THR A 2 24.53 3.74 -8.97
C THR A 2 23.07 4.03 -8.70
N TYR A 3 22.38 3.17 -7.94
CA TYR A 3 21.07 3.50 -7.40
C TYR A 3 21.28 4.43 -6.20
N LEU A 4 20.86 5.69 -6.37
CA LEU A 4 20.71 6.66 -5.29
C LEU A 4 19.57 6.13 -4.41
N GLY A 5 19.81 6.01 -3.11
CA GLY A 5 18.84 5.50 -2.14
C GLY A 5 17.50 6.23 -2.29
N LEU A 6 16.47 5.46 -2.63
CA LEU A 6 15.10 5.96 -2.57
C LEU A 6 14.68 5.90 -1.11
N GLU A 7 14.39 7.08 -0.59
CA GLU A 7 13.78 7.28 0.71
C GLU A 7 12.54 6.40 0.80
N LYS A 8 12.45 5.65 1.90
CA LYS A 8 11.27 4.88 2.30
C LYS A 8 10.05 5.79 2.08
N VAL A 9 9.18 5.45 1.12
CA VAL A 9 7.95 6.21 0.92
C VAL A 9 7.04 5.86 2.10
N ASP A 10 7.18 6.59 3.20
CA ASP A 10 6.32 6.55 4.40
C ASP A 10 4.94 7.17 4.09
N ALA A 11 4.31 6.78 2.97
CA ALA A 11 2.99 7.28 2.62
C ALA A 11 1.92 6.55 3.45
N HIS A 12 1.35 7.26 4.42
CA HIS A 12 0.16 6.95 5.22
C HIS A 12 0.18 5.77 6.21
N GLU A 13 1.08 4.79 6.09
CA GLU A 13 1.14 3.66 7.04
C GLU A 13 1.42 4.11 8.48
N SER A 14 2.37 5.03 8.64
CA SER A 14 2.70 5.67 9.91
C SER A 14 1.47 6.33 10.55
N ALA A 15 0.56 6.87 9.75
CA ALA A 15 -0.65 7.52 10.25
C ALA A 15 -1.71 6.50 10.70
N VAL A 16 -1.88 5.36 10.01
CA VAL A 16 -2.86 4.32 10.43
C VAL A 16 -2.38 3.65 11.71
N VAL A 17 -1.12 3.22 11.74
CA VAL A 17 -0.51 2.55 12.91
C VAL A 17 -0.56 3.47 14.13
N GLU A 18 -0.23 4.76 13.96
CA GLU A 18 -0.28 5.73 15.07
C GLU A 18 -1.72 5.99 15.54
N ARG A 19 -2.70 6.07 14.62
CA ARG A 19 -4.11 6.19 15.01
C ARG A 19 -4.61 4.95 15.77
N MET A 20 -4.23 3.75 15.34
CA MET A 20 -4.58 2.52 16.05
C MET A 20 -3.94 2.48 17.44
N ARG A 21 -2.67 2.88 17.55
CA ARG A 21 -1.99 3.01 18.84
C ARG A 21 -2.71 3.98 19.78
N SER A 22 -3.20 5.12 19.25
CA SER A 22 -3.90 6.13 20.06
C SER A 22 -5.18 5.61 20.75
N ILE A 23 -5.78 4.54 20.22
CA ILE A 23 -6.96 3.88 20.79
C ILE A 23 -6.63 2.54 21.47
N GLY A 24 -5.34 2.27 21.72
CA GLY A 24 -4.89 1.08 22.44
C GLY A 24 -4.74 -0.19 21.60
N VAL A 25 -4.72 -0.07 20.27
CA VAL A 25 -4.50 -1.20 19.35
C VAL A 25 -3.06 -1.17 18.85
N ALA A 26 -2.26 -2.17 19.23
CA ALA A 26 -0.89 -2.33 18.74
C ALA A 26 -0.89 -3.16 17.45
N VAL A 27 -0.47 -2.57 16.34
CA VAL A 27 -0.22 -3.28 15.08
C VAL A 27 1.18 -3.87 15.11
N GLU A 28 1.32 -5.16 14.79
CA GLU A 28 2.60 -5.87 14.75
C GLU A 28 3.03 -6.21 13.32
N THR A 29 2.10 -6.66 12.48
CA THR A 29 2.41 -7.06 11.11
C THR A 29 1.39 -6.53 10.10
N ALA A 30 1.80 -6.51 8.84
CA ALA A 30 0.97 -6.20 7.70
C ALA A 30 1.13 -7.31 6.65
N VAL A 31 0.04 -7.68 6.01
CA VAL A 31 0.07 -8.50 4.79
C VAL A 31 -0.50 -7.68 3.65
N GLU A 32 0.29 -7.49 2.61
CA GLU A 32 -0.13 -6.85 1.37
C GLU A 32 -0.18 -7.87 0.23
N VAL A 33 -1.28 -7.88 -0.51
CA VAL A 33 -1.52 -8.77 -1.65
C VAL A 33 -1.69 -7.94 -2.92
N PRO A 34 -0.60 -7.65 -3.64
CA PRO A 34 -0.66 -6.92 -4.91
C PRO A 34 -1.22 -7.79 -6.03
N ARG A 35 -2.10 -7.23 -6.86
CA ARG A 35 -2.71 -7.84 -8.05
C ARG A 35 -2.78 -6.85 -9.21
N PRO A 36 -2.69 -7.32 -10.46
CA PRO A 36 -2.89 -6.45 -11.61
C PRO A 36 -4.32 -5.94 -11.67
N GLY A 37 -4.49 -4.72 -12.18
CA GLY A 37 -5.77 -4.06 -12.31
C GLY A 37 -5.89 -3.14 -13.51
N ARG A 38 -7.12 -2.68 -13.73
CA ARG A 38 -7.48 -1.69 -14.75
C ARG A 38 -8.46 -0.70 -14.16
N ALA A 39 -8.23 0.59 -14.39
CA ALA A 39 -9.05 1.66 -13.84
C ALA A 39 -10.49 1.57 -14.35
N THR A 40 -11.44 1.56 -13.41
CA THR A 40 -12.86 1.82 -13.66
C THR A 40 -13.06 3.30 -14.01
N GLN A 41 -14.26 3.68 -14.44
CA GLN A 41 -14.59 5.08 -14.72
C GLN A 41 -14.45 5.97 -13.47
N GLU A 42 -14.85 5.47 -12.30
CA GLU A 42 -14.76 6.21 -11.04
C GLU A 42 -13.31 6.39 -10.61
N GLU A 43 -12.52 5.31 -10.60
CA GLU A 43 -11.09 5.36 -10.30
C GLU A 43 -10.35 6.29 -11.26
N ALA A 44 -10.65 6.21 -12.56
CA ALA A 44 -10.06 7.08 -13.59
C ALA A 44 -10.30 8.57 -13.31
N ASN A 45 -11.54 8.91 -12.90
CA ASN A 45 -11.88 10.29 -12.56
C ASN A 45 -11.17 10.77 -11.29
N LEU A 46 -11.13 9.94 -10.24
CA LEU A 46 -10.49 10.29 -8.97
C LEU A 46 -8.97 10.41 -9.11
N LEU A 47 -8.36 9.57 -9.94
CA LEU A 47 -6.90 9.51 -10.11
C LEU A 47 -6.41 10.40 -11.27
N GLY A 48 -7.33 10.96 -12.07
CA GLY A 48 -7.01 11.77 -13.23
C GLY A 48 -6.22 11.00 -14.29
N ILE A 49 -6.65 9.78 -14.59
CA ILE A 49 -6.09 8.87 -15.62
C ILE A 49 -7.20 8.42 -16.58
N SER A 50 -6.87 7.66 -17.63
CA SER A 50 -7.87 7.14 -18.56
C SER A 50 -8.55 5.87 -18.05
N VAL A 51 -9.81 5.64 -18.44
CA VAL A 51 -10.50 4.37 -18.17
C VAL A 51 -9.73 3.21 -18.81
N GLY A 52 -9.55 2.13 -18.05
CA GLY A 52 -8.85 0.94 -18.50
C GLY A 52 -7.32 1.01 -18.42
N GLU A 53 -6.74 2.15 -18.03
CA GLU A 53 -5.31 2.25 -17.72
C GLU A 53 -4.91 1.29 -16.60
N LEU A 54 -3.65 0.87 -16.62
CA LEU A 54 -3.14 -0.14 -15.73
C LEU A 54 -3.03 0.41 -14.30
N LEU A 55 -3.42 -0.45 -13.37
CA LEU A 55 -3.31 -0.20 -11.93
C LEU A 55 -2.60 -1.40 -11.31
N THR A 56 -1.90 -1.17 -10.22
CA THR A 56 -1.68 -2.21 -9.22
C THR A 56 -2.71 -2.05 -8.11
N ARG A 57 -3.44 -3.12 -7.83
CA ARG A 57 -4.38 -3.21 -6.70
C ARG A 57 -3.70 -3.89 -5.54
N ILE A 58 -3.81 -3.33 -4.35
CA ILE A 58 -3.21 -3.91 -3.14
C ILE A 58 -4.32 -4.08 -2.12
N GLU A 59 -4.52 -5.32 -1.68
CA GLU A 59 -5.29 -5.62 -0.47
C GLU A 59 -4.31 -5.66 0.69
N ARG A 60 -4.45 -4.77 1.67
CA ARG A 60 -3.66 -4.78 2.91
C ARG A 60 -4.52 -5.21 4.07
N THR A 61 -3.96 -6.03 4.96
CA THR A 61 -4.51 -6.27 6.31
C THR A 61 -3.43 -6.05 7.36
N TYR A 62 -3.71 -5.22 8.37
CA TYR A 62 -2.89 -5.11 9.58
C TYR A 62 -3.36 -6.10 10.64
N TYR A 63 -2.41 -6.66 11.38
CA TYR A 63 -2.65 -7.61 12.47
C TYR A 63 -2.05 -7.14 13.79
N ASP A 64 -2.74 -7.43 14.90
CA ASP A 64 -2.22 -7.25 16.25
C ASP A 64 -1.25 -8.36 16.66
N SER A 65 -0.73 -8.29 17.89
CA SER A 65 0.23 -9.25 18.44
C SER A 65 -0.33 -10.65 18.67
N ASP A 66 -1.65 -10.79 18.71
CA ASP A 66 -2.32 -12.08 18.80
C ASP A 66 -2.68 -12.62 17.40
N GLY A 67 -2.28 -11.92 16.34
CA GLY A 67 -2.57 -12.26 14.95
C GLY A 67 -4.01 -11.97 14.53
N ARG A 68 -4.76 -11.10 15.24
CA ARG A 68 -6.12 -10.70 14.85
C ARG A 68 -6.06 -9.57 13.82
N PRO A 69 -6.90 -9.59 12.76
CA PRO A 69 -6.97 -8.48 11.82
C PRO A 69 -7.60 -7.27 12.49
N VAL A 70 -6.95 -6.11 12.36
CA VAL A 70 -7.38 -4.85 13.01
C VAL A 70 -7.68 -3.73 12.02
N GLU A 71 -7.21 -3.83 10.78
CA GLU A 71 -7.51 -2.90 9.70
C GLU A 71 -7.35 -3.58 8.35
N THR A 72 -8.16 -3.17 7.39
CA THR A 72 -8.06 -3.62 6.00
C THR A 72 -8.15 -2.42 5.06
N ALA A 73 -7.36 -2.42 3.99
CA ALA A 73 -7.40 -1.39 2.97
C ALA A 73 -7.33 -1.99 1.56
N ASP A 74 -8.17 -1.47 0.68
CA ASP A 74 -8.06 -1.66 -0.77
C ASP A 74 -7.42 -0.41 -1.39
N ILE A 75 -6.29 -0.60 -2.06
CA ILE A 75 -5.47 0.49 -2.59
C ILE A 75 -5.32 0.33 -4.10
N ALA A 76 -5.57 1.40 -4.85
CA ALA A 76 -5.37 1.46 -6.30
C ALA A 76 -4.23 2.41 -6.65
N VAL A 77 -3.17 1.88 -7.26
CA VAL A 77 -1.95 2.62 -7.60
C VAL A 77 -1.80 2.67 -9.13
N PRO A 78 -1.84 3.86 -9.78
CA PRO A 78 -1.56 3.99 -11.21
C PRO A 78 -0.11 3.67 -11.54
N ASP A 79 0.11 2.71 -12.44
CA ASP A 79 1.46 2.26 -12.84
C ASP A 79 2.23 3.34 -13.63
N VAL A 80 1.49 4.25 -14.28
CA VAL A 80 2.04 5.38 -15.03
C VAL A 80 2.69 6.46 -14.17
N ARG A 81 2.47 6.46 -12.85
CA ARG A 81 2.94 7.54 -11.95
C ARG A 81 3.72 7.04 -10.74
N TRP A 82 3.57 5.78 -10.37
CA TRP A 82 4.09 5.24 -9.11
C TRP A 82 4.68 3.85 -9.34
N GLU A 83 5.66 3.53 -8.50
CA GLU A 83 6.28 2.20 -8.44
C GLU A 83 6.13 1.61 -7.04
N ILE A 84 6.06 0.29 -6.96
CA ILE A 84 6.16 -0.46 -5.70
C ILE A 84 7.55 -1.09 -5.70
N ALA A 85 8.38 -0.65 -4.76
CA ALA A 85 9.73 -1.17 -4.57
C ALA A 85 9.82 -1.86 -3.21
N TYR A 86 10.49 -3.00 -3.17
CA TYR A 86 10.84 -3.70 -1.95
C TYR A 86 12.33 -4.08 -2.01
N GLU A 87 12.99 -3.99 -0.87
CA GLU A 87 14.36 -4.48 -0.71
C GLU A 87 14.31 -5.92 -0.19
N ILE A 88 14.93 -6.83 -0.93
CA ILE A 88 15.14 -8.21 -0.48
C ILE A 88 16.62 -8.36 -0.13
N PRO A 89 16.99 -8.58 1.14
CA PRO A 89 18.35 -8.93 1.49
C PRO A 89 18.71 -10.29 0.88
N ILE A 90 19.90 -10.40 0.28
CA ILE A 90 20.44 -11.64 -0.28
C ILE A 90 21.74 -11.94 0.46
N ASP A 91 21.70 -13.00 1.26
CA ASP A 91 22.85 -13.58 1.97
C ASP A 91 23.10 -15.01 1.45
#